data_AF-A0A655XGQ8-F1
#
_entry.id   AF-A0A655XGQ8-F1
#
_cell.length_a   1.000
_cell.length_b   1.000
_cell.length_c   1.000
_cell.angle_alpha   90.00
_cell.angle_beta   90.00
_cell.angle_gamma   90.00
#
_symmetry.space_group_name_H-M   'P 1'
#
loop_
_entity.id
_entity.type
_entity.pdbx_description
1 polymer ?
#
loop_
_entity_poly.entity_id
_entity_poly.type
_entity_poly.pdbx_seq_one_letter_code
_entity_poly.pdbx_strand_id
1 'polypeptide(L)'
;MAVQHVIHEEGFVNRLDEQADMQQINAKMRPFAYKMEGDFPYHVYYLNHCGFGKDNAVHMVFQGEKGKVTLFFTPIHSAQSSLFKQEGMAGIIEPVGNASLILVGEKDENLTNIANKLMPMIQSSI
;
A
#
# COMPACT_ATOMS: atom_id res chain seq x y z
N MET A 1 13.88 -1.01 -3.89
CA MET A 1 12.91 -2.03 -4.40
C MET A 1 11.51 -1.44 -4.55
N ALA A 2 10.86 -0.92 -3.49
CA ALA A 2 9.52 -0.34 -3.62
C ALA A 2 9.44 0.88 -4.57
N VAL A 3 10.31 1.87 -4.39
CA VAL A 3 10.38 3.08 -5.25
C VAL A 3 10.65 2.74 -6.71
N GLN A 4 11.62 1.86 -6.98
CA GLN A 4 11.92 1.43 -8.34
C GLN A 4 10.76 0.66 -9.00
N HIS A 5 9.98 -0.10 -8.22
CA HIS A 5 8.79 -0.78 -8.71
C HIS A 5 7.71 0.23 -9.12
N VAL A 6 7.47 1.25 -8.28
CA VAL A 6 6.56 2.36 -8.60
C VAL A 6 6.99 3.06 -9.90
N ILE A 7 8.25 3.50 -10.01
CA ILE A 7 8.74 4.22 -11.20
C ILE A 7 8.62 3.36 -12.47
N HIS A 8 8.91 2.06 -12.40
CA HIS A 8 8.78 1.17 -13.57
C HIS A 8 7.33 0.96 -13.99
N GLU A 9 6.39 0.91 -13.04
CA GLU A 9 4.98 0.63 -13.31
C GLU A 9 4.11 1.88 -13.48
N GLU A 10 4.62 3.08 -13.16
CA GLU A 10 3.88 4.34 -13.23
C GLU A 10 3.21 4.55 -14.59
N GLY A 11 3.90 4.26 -15.70
CA GLY A 11 3.34 4.42 -17.05
C GLY A 11 2.19 3.44 -17.39
N PHE A 12 2.08 2.33 -16.67
CA PHE A 12 1.03 1.34 -16.81
C PHE A 12 -0.13 1.65 -15.87
N VAL A 13 0.16 1.82 -14.57
CA VAL A 13 -0.84 2.02 -13.52
C VAL A 13 -1.48 3.41 -13.61
N ASN A 14 -0.79 4.43 -14.13
CA ASN A 14 -1.38 5.77 -14.24
C ASN A 14 -2.58 5.86 -15.17
N ARG A 15 -2.72 4.94 -16.12
CA ARG A 15 -3.80 4.93 -17.11
C ARG A 15 -4.96 4.01 -16.74
N LEU A 16 -4.81 3.25 -15.66
CA LEU A 16 -5.83 2.32 -15.18
C LEU A 16 -6.68 2.99 -14.10
N ASP A 17 -7.98 2.80 -14.22
CA ASP A 17 -8.94 3.07 -13.16
C ASP A 17 -9.86 1.86 -13.07
N GLU A 18 -9.45 0.87 -12.29
CA GLU A 18 -10.21 -0.36 -12.06
C GLU A 18 -11.38 -0.14 -11.08
N GLN A 19 -11.44 1.02 -10.42
CA GLN A 19 -12.44 1.38 -9.41
C GLN A 19 -12.63 0.26 -8.38
N ALA A 20 -11.51 -0.24 -7.85
CA ALA A 20 -11.54 -1.42 -7.00
C ALA A 20 -12.32 -1.16 -5.71
N ASP A 21 -13.27 -2.03 -5.39
CA ASP A 21 -14.13 -1.92 -4.22
C ASP A 21 -13.56 -2.66 -2.99
N MET A 22 -14.23 -2.51 -1.84
CA MET A 22 -13.83 -3.18 -0.60
C MET A 22 -13.85 -4.71 -0.67
N GLN A 23 -14.71 -5.30 -1.51
CA GLN A 23 -14.73 -6.76 -1.67
C GLN A 23 -13.46 -7.23 -2.36
N GLN A 24 -13.01 -6.50 -3.39
CA GLN A 24 -11.77 -6.77 -4.10
C GLN A 24 -10.55 -6.56 -3.20
N ILE A 25 -10.51 -5.48 -2.41
CA ILE A 25 -9.46 -5.21 -1.41
C ILE A 25 -9.34 -6.40 -0.46
N ASN A 26 -10.44 -6.81 0.16
CA ASN A 26 -10.43 -7.91 1.11
C ASN A 26 -10.10 -9.26 0.47
N ALA A 27 -10.52 -9.49 -0.77
CA ALA A 27 -10.12 -10.70 -1.51
C ALA A 27 -8.60 -10.78 -1.71
N LYS A 28 -7.93 -9.65 -1.93
CA LYS A 28 -6.46 -9.57 -2.09
C LYS A 28 -5.72 -9.60 -0.76
N MET A 29 -6.31 -9.13 0.34
CA MET A 29 -5.71 -9.18 1.68
C MET A 29 -5.80 -10.57 2.32
N ARG A 30 -6.85 -11.36 1.99
CA ARG A 30 -7.11 -12.69 2.58
C ARG A 30 -5.93 -13.68 2.54
N PRO A 31 -5.14 -13.81 1.46
CA PRO A 31 -3.96 -14.69 1.44
C PRO A 31 -2.90 -14.36 2.49
N PHE A 32 -2.91 -13.13 3.02
CA PHE A 32 -2.01 -12.67 4.06
C PHE A 32 -2.60 -12.85 5.47
N ALA A 33 -3.80 -13.42 5.60
CA ALA A 33 -4.57 -13.53 6.85
C ALA A 33 -4.98 -12.17 7.46
N TYR A 34 -5.13 -11.15 6.62
CA TYR A 34 -5.64 -9.83 7.02
C TYR A 34 -6.86 -9.41 6.18
N LYS A 35 -7.61 -8.45 6.71
CA LYS A 35 -8.70 -7.73 6.04
C LYS A 35 -8.62 -6.25 6.41
N MET A 36 -9.22 -5.41 5.58
CA MET A 36 -9.56 -4.04 5.93
C MET A 36 -11.04 -3.98 6.35
N GLU A 37 -11.28 -3.40 7.52
CA GLU A 37 -12.61 -3.11 8.06
C GLU A 37 -13.08 -1.72 7.65
N GLY A 38 -14.40 -1.55 7.52
CA GLY A 38 -15.03 -0.27 7.13
C GLY A 38 -15.01 -0.04 5.62
N ASP A 39 -15.15 1.22 5.20
CA ASP A 39 -15.04 1.63 3.80
C ASP A 39 -13.65 2.23 3.56
N PHE A 40 -12.97 1.79 2.49
CA PHE A 40 -11.66 2.35 2.15
C PHE A 40 -11.81 3.85 1.82
N PRO A 41 -11.08 4.75 2.51
CA PRO A 41 -11.38 6.18 2.48
C PRO A 41 -10.88 6.88 1.21
N TYR A 42 -10.26 6.16 0.28
CA TYR A 42 -9.63 6.71 -0.92
C TYR A 42 -10.15 6.02 -2.19
N HIS A 43 -10.08 6.72 -3.31
CA HIS A 43 -10.37 6.13 -4.62
C HIS A 43 -9.23 5.19 -5.03
N VAL A 44 -9.53 3.91 -5.25
CA VAL A 44 -8.53 2.91 -5.65
C VAL A 44 -8.51 2.75 -7.16
N TYR A 45 -7.39 3.14 -7.76
CA TYR A 45 -7.15 3.06 -9.21
C TYR A 45 -6.71 1.67 -9.65
N TYR A 46 -5.96 0.98 -8.79
CA TYR A 46 -5.34 -0.29 -9.12
C TYR A 46 -5.19 -1.15 -7.87
N LEU A 47 -5.44 -2.45 -8.03
CA LEU A 47 -5.27 -3.40 -6.94
C LEU A 47 -4.87 -4.77 -7.49
N ASN A 48 -3.66 -5.21 -7.14
CA ASN A 48 -3.20 -6.54 -7.54
C ASN A 48 -2.22 -7.16 -6.53
N HIS A 49 -1.75 -8.36 -6.84
CA HIS A 49 -0.60 -8.95 -6.17
C HIS A 49 0.63 -8.77 -7.06
N CYS A 50 1.73 -8.32 -6.48
CA CYS A 50 3.01 -8.24 -7.18
C CYS A 50 4.06 -9.08 -6.46
N GLY A 51 5.07 -9.55 -7.21
CA GLY A 51 6.26 -10.12 -6.61
C GLY A 51 7.05 -9.02 -5.90
N PHE A 52 7.26 -9.16 -4.60
CA PHE A 52 8.05 -8.24 -3.79
C PHE A 52 9.27 -8.99 -3.25
N GLY A 53 10.33 -9.05 -4.07
CA GLY A 53 11.50 -9.87 -3.79
C GLY A 53 11.20 -11.36 -4.01
N LYS A 54 11.19 -12.15 -2.93
CA LYS A 54 10.86 -13.59 -2.96
C LYS A 54 9.43 -13.91 -2.52
N ASP A 55 8.73 -12.91 -1.99
CA ASP A 55 7.37 -13.04 -1.45
C ASP A 55 6.36 -12.28 -2.31
N ASN A 56 5.08 -12.53 -2.10
CA ASN A 56 4.02 -11.74 -2.71
C ASN A 56 3.65 -10.55 -1.81
N ALA A 57 3.26 -9.43 -2.41
CA ALA A 57 2.65 -8.31 -1.71
C ALA A 57 1.33 -7.92 -2.37
N VAL A 58 0.39 -7.40 -1.59
CA VAL A 58 -0.71 -6.61 -2.15
C VAL A 58 -0.13 -5.29 -2.63
N HIS A 59 -0.29 -4.98 -3.90
CA HIS A 59 0.05 -3.71 -4.52
C HIS A 59 -1.25 -2.98 -4.80
N MET A 60 -1.45 -1.83 -4.16
CA MET A 60 -2.61 -0.98 -4.34
C MET A 60 -2.17 0.44 -4.68
N VAL A 61 -2.82 1.09 -5.64
CA VAL A 61 -2.61 2.51 -5.94
C VAL A 61 -3.91 3.25 -5.77
N PHE A 62 -3.89 4.30 -4.95
CA PHE A 62 -5.08 5.08 -4.62
C PHE A 62 -4.80 6.58 -4.62
N GLN A 63 -5.87 7.37 -4.62
CA GLN A 63 -5.78 8.83 -4.58
C GLN A 63 -5.40 9.32 -3.18
N GLY A 64 -4.23 9.95 -3.06
CA GLY A 64 -3.80 10.70 -1.88
C GLY A 64 -4.16 12.18 -1.93
N GLU A 65 -3.60 12.97 -1.03
CA GLU A 65 -3.86 14.41 -0.90
C GLU A 65 -3.13 15.25 -1.96
N LYS A 66 -1.90 14.86 -2.33
CA LYS A 66 -1.07 15.55 -3.34
C LYS A 66 -1.01 14.82 -4.68
N GLY A 67 -1.19 13.51 -4.66
CA GLY A 67 -1.06 12.67 -5.84
C GLY A 67 -1.45 11.24 -5.54
N LYS A 68 -1.11 10.32 -6.44
CA LYS A 68 -1.33 8.90 -6.20
C LYS A 68 -0.35 8.38 -5.15
N VAL A 69 -0.87 7.52 -4.28
CA VAL A 69 -0.09 6.83 -3.25
C VAL A 69 -0.15 5.34 -3.55
N THR A 70 1.03 4.73 -3.52
CA THR A 70 1.19 3.30 -3.66
C THR A 70 1.32 2.65 -2.30
N LEU A 71 0.53 1.62 -2.05
CA LEU A 71 0.57 0.79 -0.87
C LEU A 71 1.07 -0.59 -1.24
N PHE A 72 2.04 -1.07 -0.48
CA PHE A 72 2.42 -2.48 -0.43
C PHE A 72 2.09 -3.06 0.93
N PHE A 73 1.34 -4.16 0.94
CA PHE A 73 1.15 -4.97 2.13
C PHE A 73 1.88 -6.31 1.95
N THR A 74 2.86 -6.59 2.81
CA THR A 74 3.77 -7.73 2.67
C THR A 74 3.85 -8.52 3.98
N PRO A 75 3.98 -9.86 3.93
CA PRO A 75 4.16 -10.69 5.12
C PRO A 75 5.58 -10.59 5.71
N ILE A 76 6.44 -9.76 5.11
CA ILE A 76 7.78 -9.48 5.64
C ILE A 76 7.62 -8.56 6.84
N HIS A 77 7.96 -9.05 8.03
CA HIS A 77 7.90 -8.26 9.26
C HIS A 77 9.00 -7.19 9.31
N SER A 78 8.62 -5.97 9.69
CA SER A 78 9.53 -4.89 10.03
C SER A 78 9.48 -4.64 11.53
N ALA A 79 10.63 -4.52 12.19
CA ALA A 79 10.67 -4.35 13.64
C ALA A 79 10.26 -2.93 14.10
N GLN A 80 10.41 -1.93 13.22
CA GLN A 80 10.21 -0.52 13.55
C GLN A 80 9.61 0.24 12.37
N SER A 81 8.86 1.30 12.70
CA SER A 81 8.43 2.25 11.69
C SER A 81 9.62 3.04 11.13
N SER A 82 9.62 3.27 9.83
CA SER A 82 10.74 3.92 9.15
C SER A 82 10.27 4.79 8.01
N LEU A 83 10.79 6.02 7.95
CA LEU A 83 10.60 6.92 6.83
C LEU A 83 11.83 6.86 5.93
N PHE A 84 11.61 6.81 4.62
CA PHE A 84 12.66 6.84 3.62
C PHE A 84 12.33 7.82 2.50
N LYS A 85 13.37 8.30 1.81
CA LYS A 85 13.24 9.15 0.63
C LYS A 85 14.13 8.58 -0.45
N GLN A 86 13.58 8.34 -1.64
CA GLN A 86 14.33 7.76 -2.74
C GLN A 86 13.78 8.29 -4.07
N GLU A 87 14.67 8.69 -4.98
CA GLU A 87 14.32 9.07 -6.36
C GLU A 87 13.20 10.11 -6.49
N GLY A 88 13.13 11.08 -5.57
CA GLY A 88 12.09 12.12 -5.61
C GLY A 88 10.80 11.77 -4.88
N MET A 89 10.64 10.52 -4.41
CA MET A 89 9.51 10.06 -3.63
C MET A 89 9.82 9.99 -2.13
N ALA A 90 8.77 10.02 -1.32
CA ALA A 90 8.81 9.68 0.08
C ALA A 90 8.15 8.31 0.29
N GLY A 91 8.57 7.61 1.33
CA GLY A 91 7.95 6.36 1.75
C GLY A 91 7.98 6.20 3.25
N ILE A 92 7.02 5.42 3.76
CA ILE A 92 6.92 5.00 5.15
C ILE A 92 6.72 3.49 5.21
N ILE A 93 7.34 2.85 6.20
CA ILE A 93 7.14 1.45 6.55
C ILE A 93 6.54 1.44 7.95
N GLU A 94 5.44 0.73 8.12
CA GLU A 94 4.75 0.55 9.40
C GLU A 94 4.55 -0.94 9.69
N PRO A 95 4.90 -1.41 10.90
CA PRO A 95 4.65 -2.79 11.31
C PRO A 95 3.15 -3.03 11.53
N VAL A 96 2.65 -4.16 11.04
CA VAL A 96 1.26 -4.60 11.25
C VAL A 96 1.25 -6.07 11.66
N GLY A 97 1.35 -6.33 12.96
CA GLY A 97 1.52 -7.70 13.48
C GLY A 97 2.75 -8.37 12.88
N ASN A 98 2.56 -9.46 12.14
CA ASN A 98 3.64 -10.18 11.45
C ASN A 98 3.86 -9.70 10.00
N ALA A 99 3.08 -8.73 9.54
CA ALA A 99 3.19 -8.11 8.23
C ALA A 99 3.77 -6.69 8.34
N SER A 100 4.05 -6.08 7.19
CA SER A 100 4.39 -4.67 7.07
C SER A 100 3.50 -3.98 6.05
N LEU A 101 3.12 -2.75 6.39
CA LEU A 101 2.52 -1.79 5.49
C LEU A 101 3.61 -0.85 4.98
N ILE A 102 3.74 -0.70 3.67
CA ILE A 102 4.67 0.24 3.05
C ILE A 102 3.84 1.19 2.21
N LEU A 103 3.96 2.50 2.44
CA LEU A 103 3.36 3.52 1.58
C LEU A 103 4.48 4.27 0.86
N VAL A 104 4.25 4.58 -0.42
CA VAL A 104 5.14 5.37 -1.25
C VAL A 104 4.29 6.41 -1.98
N GLY A 105 4.71 7.66 -1.93
CA GLY A 105 4.04 8.75 -2.62
C GLY A 105 4.99 9.88 -2.93
N GLU A 106 4.44 10.99 -3.42
CA GLU A 106 5.22 12.18 -3.68
C GLU A 106 5.86 12.73 -2.39
N LYS A 107 6.95 13.50 -2.53
CA LYS A 107 7.73 14.03 -1.41
C LYS A 107 6.94 14.88 -0.42
N ASP A 108 5.90 15.56 -0.90
CA ASP A 108 5.06 16.47 -0.13
C ASP A 108 3.79 15.79 0.41
N GLU A 109 3.64 14.48 0.18
CA GLU A 109 2.51 13.70 0.68
C GLU A 109 2.67 13.38 2.17
N ASN A 110 1.59 13.54 2.94
CA ASN A 110 1.60 13.22 4.36
C ASN A 110 1.35 11.71 4.60
N LEU A 111 2.35 10.89 4.27
CA LEU A 111 2.28 9.44 4.38
C LEU A 111 2.01 8.94 5.80
N THR A 112 2.46 9.68 6.82
CA THR A 112 2.17 9.37 8.22
C THR A 112 0.67 9.52 8.54
N ASN A 113 0.02 10.56 8.04
CA ASN A 113 -1.42 10.74 8.21
C ASN A 113 -2.22 9.62 7.51
N ILE A 114 -1.79 9.21 6.32
CA ILE A 114 -2.41 8.09 5.59
C ILE A 114 -2.23 6.79 6.38
N ALA A 115 -1.01 6.49 6.84
CA ALA A 115 -0.75 5.31 7.66
C ALA A 115 -1.63 5.29 8.91
N ASN A 116 -1.72 6.40 9.65
CA ASN A 116 -2.55 6.52 10.85
C ASN A 116 -4.05 6.28 10.59
N LYS A 117 -4.54 6.58 9.38
CA LYS A 117 -5.91 6.29 8.97
C LYS A 117 -6.11 4.82 8.60
N LEU A 118 -5.15 4.23 7.88
CA LEU A 118 -5.29 2.87 7.33
C LEU A 118 -4.98 1.77 8.36
N MET A 119 -3.96 1.96 9.19
CA MET A 119 -3.54 0.96 10.20
C MET A 119 -4.68 0.47 11.09
N PRO A 120 -5.54 1.32 11.70
CA PRO A 120 -6.63 0.84 12.55
C PRO A 120 -7.71 0.05 11.78
N MET A 121 -7.76 0.18 10.45
CA MET A 121 -8.67 -0.58 9.60
C MET A 121 -8.15 -1.99 9.33
N ILE A 122 -6.84 -2.21 9.38
CA ILE A 122 -6.23 -3.51 9.05
C ILE A 122 -6.37 -4.44 10.26
N GLN A 123 -7.16 -5.49 10.10
CA GLN A 123 -7.41 -6.49 11.13
C GLN A 123 -6.96 -7.87 10.69
N SER A 124 -6.47 -8.61 11.66
CA SER A 124 -6.22 -10.05 11.51
C SER A 124 -7.54 -10.76 11.18
N SER A 125 -7.55 -11.62 10.16
CA SER A 125 -8.72 -12.38 9.71
C SER A 125 -8.69 -13.85 10.10
N ILE A 126 -7.81 -14.20 11.03
CA ILE A 126 -7.63 -15.55 11.58
C ILE A 126 -8.64 -15.84 12.68
#